data_AF-A0A9P4Q8Z2-F1
#
_entry.id   AF-A0A9P4Q8Z2-F1
#
_cell.length_a   1.000
_cell.length_b   1.000
_cell.length_c   1.000
_cell.angle_alpha   90.00
_cell.angle_beta   90.00
_cell.angle_gamma   90.00
#
_symmetry.space_group_name_H-M   'P 1'
#
loop_
_entity.id
_entity.type
_entity.pdbx_description
1 polymer ?
#
loop_
_entity_poly.entity_id
_entity_poly.type
_entity_poly.pdbx_seq_one_letter_code
_entity_poly.pdbx_strand_id
1 'polypeptide(L)'
;MLRRTPVSVPLSTFGRRFEPSHTISKLPLHNRPATSSSIPNSSSASRRRAVTVVNDTGQIPWRNLSVTEKVARTMQQSFNLGIVLLGVIATGGVATILYLEVFSTDSKTAVFNRAADRVRKDATCQELLAGAGMHTKKEINAYGEPSWSRWARNRTIASRVETDKAGLEHLYMHFYVEGPANKGTVNLHMIKPPGKRDFEYQVLALDVPGHQRHYLENADAKLDQRWQGKMFGVRWN
;
A
#
# COMPACT_ATOMS: atom_id res chain seq x y z
N MET A 1 -59.28 19.17 19.57
CA MET A 1 -59.25 17.69 19.66
C MET A 1 -58.41 17.21 18.48
N LEU A 2 -57.29 16.48 18.55
CA LEU A 2 -56.78 15.50 19.51
C LEU A 2 -55.24 15.62 19.65
N ARG A 3 -54.81 15.58 20.92
CA ARG A 3 -53.67 14.91 21.55
C ARG A 3 -52.46 14.41 20.73
N ARG A 4 -51.30 14.94 21.15
CA ARG A 4 -49.95 14.35 21.36
C ARG A 4 -49.83 12.83 21.18
N THR A 5 -48.73 12.39 20.55
CA THR A 5 -47.63 11.61 21.19
C THR A 5 -46.41 11.47 20.24
N PRO A 6 -45.17 11.70 20.72
CA PRO A 6 -43.95 11.38 20.00
C PRO A 6 -43.60 9.89 20.12
N VAL A 7 -43.20 9.27 19.00
CA VAL A 7 -42.74 7.87 18.96
C VAL A 7 -41.30 7.81 19.48
N SER A 8 -41.14 7.19 20.65
CA SER A 8 -39.87 6.86 21.29
C SER A 8 -39.20 5.68 20.56
N VAL A 9 -37.96 5.88 20.12
CA VAL A 9 -37.09 4.84 19.56
C VAL A 9 -36.42 4.10 20.74
N PRO A 10 -36.52 2.77 20.86
CA PRO A 10 -35.80 2.06 21.92
C PRO A 10 -34.31 1.93 21.57
N LEU A 11 -33.48 2.47 22.47
CA LEU A 11 -32.03 2.28 22.53
C LEU A 11 -31.74 0.81 22.91
N SER A 12 -31.32 -0.04 21.97
CA SER A 12 -30.86 -1.39 22.28
C SER A 12 -29.40 -1.36 22.74
N THR A 13 -29.23 -1.07 24.03
CA THR A 13 -27.95 -1.18 24.72
C THR A 13 -27.64 -2.66 24.92
N PHE A 14 -26.82 -3.26 24.05
CA PHE A 14 -26.37 -4.65 24.18
C PHE A 14 -25.22 -4.72 25.21
N GLY A 15 -25.58 -4.64 26.49
CA GLY A 15 -24.68 -4.87 27.60
C GLY A 15 -24.54 -6.37 27.86
N ARG A 16 -23.47 -7.01 27.35
CA ARG A 16 -23.05 -8.33 27.83
C ARG A 16 -22.39 -8.16 29.20
N ARG A 17 -23.19 -8.28 30.25
CA ARG A 17 -22.71 -8.52 31.61
C ARG A 17 -22.27 -9.98 31.70
N PHE A 18 -20.97 -10.22 31.70
CA PHE A 18 -20.38 -11.49 32.11
C PHE A 18 -20.43 -11.56 33.64
N GLU A 19 -21.30 -12.42 34.17
CA GLU A 19 -21.26 -12.89 35.55
C GLU A 19 -20.19 -13.99 35.66
N PRO A 20 -19.17 -13.87 36.53
CA PRO A 20 -18.32 -14.99 36.89
C PRO A 20 -18.94 -15.74 38.08
N SER A 21 -19.62 -16.86 37.79
CA SER A 21 -20.03 -17.81 38.82
C SER A 21 -18.81 -18.63 39.29
N HIS A 22 -18.12 -18.14 40.31
CA HIS A 22 -17.15 -18.93 41.06
C HIS A 22 -17.85 -19.86 42.05
N THR A 23 -18.30 -21.02 41.58
CA THR A 23 -18.67 -22.13 42.46
C THR A 23 -17.38 -22.86 42.87
N ILE A 24 -16.84 -22.51 44.05
CA ILE A 24 -15.73 -23.22 44.68
C ILE A 24 -16.26 -24.56 45.21
N SER A 25 -16.09 -25.63 44.44
CA SER A 25 -16.21 -26.99 44.95
C SER A 25 -14.95 -27.35 45.73
N LYS A 26 -15.04 -27.29 47.07
CA LYS A 26 -14.04 -27.85 47.98
C LYS A 26 -14.02 -29.37 47.81
N LEU A 27 -13.01 -29.90 47.12
CA LEU A 27 -12.72 -31.34 47.13
C LEU A 27 -11.95 -31.68 48.42
N PRO A 28 -12.31 -32.76 49.14
CA PRO A 28 -11.63 -33.15 50.37
C PRO A 28 -10.21 -33.63 50.07
N LEU A 29 -9.23 -33.10 50.82
CA LEU A 29 -7.89 -33.70 50.92
C LEU A 29 -8.03 -35.11 51.48
N HIS A 30 -7.93 -36.12 50.62
CA HIS A 30 -7.68 -37.48 51.05
C HIS A 30 -6.18 -37.64 51.33
N ASN A 31 -5.84 -37.54 52.62
CA ASN A 31 -4.53 -37.91 53.13
C ASN A 31 -4.44 -39.45 53.11
N ARG A 32 -3.87 -40.02 52.04
CA ARG A 32 -3.56 -41.45 51.98
C ARG A 32 -2.15 -41.67 52.53
N PRO A 33 -1.95 -42.41 53.63
CA PRO A 33 -0.61 -42.76 54.08
C PRO A 33 0.08 -43.63 53.04
N ALA A 34 1.34 -43.31 52.76
CA ALA A 34 2.22 -44.06 51.88
C ALA A 34 2.43 -45.47 52.46
N THR A 35 1.87 -46.48 51.80
CA THR A 35 2.31 -47.86 51.98
C THR A 35 3.68 -48.00 51.34
N SER A 36 4.72 -48.10 52.16
CA SER A 36 6.06 -48.48 51.72
C SER A 36 6.02 -49.93 51.25
N SER A 37 5.80 -50.15 49.95
CA SER A 37 6.10 -51.44 49.34
C SER A 37 7.61 -51.56 49.18
N SER A 38 8.18 -52.51 49.91
CA SER A 38 9.55 -52.98 49.74
C SER A 38 9.78 -53.38 48.29
N ILE A 39 10.70 -52.69 47.61
CA ILE A 39 11.15 -53.00 46.26
C ILE A 39 11.99 -54.29 46.33
N PRO A 40 11.64 -55.38 45.60
CA PRO A 40 12.61 -56.42 45.35
C PRO A 40 13.65 -55.85 44.38
N ASN A 41 14.91 -55.86 44.83
CA ASN A 41 16.09 -55.46 44.08
C ASN A 41 16.19 -56.32 42.79
N SER A 42 15.60 -55.83 41.71
CA SER A 42 15.86 -56.32 40.36
C SER A 42 16.46 -55.18 39.58
N SER A 43 17.72 -55.34 39.21
CA SER A 43 18.45 -54.46 38.30
C SER A 43 17.82 -54.53 36.91
N SER A 44 16.67 -53.89 36.73
CA SER A 44 16.17 -53.52 35.42
C SER A 44 16.50 -52.05 35.22
N ALA A 45 17.59 -51.80 34.49
CA ALA A 45 17.90 -50.47 34.00
C ALA A 45 16.66 -49.94 33.27
N SER A 46 15.99 -48.95 33.86
CA SER A 46 14.87 -48.25 33.25
C SER A 46 15.30 -47.78 31.87
N ARG A 47 14.78 -48.43 30.83
CA ARG A 47 15.11 -48.12 29.43
C ARG A 47 14.55 -46.74 29.14
N ARG A 48 15.39 -45.73 29.30
CA ARG A 48 15.08 -44.32 29.06
C ARG A 48 14.40 -44.17 27.69
N ARG A 49 13.24 -43.49 27.64
CA ARG A 49 12.58 -43.16 26.38
C ARG A 49 13.42 -42.14 25.62
N ALA A 50 13.68 -42.41 24.35
CA ALA A 50 14.42 -41.51 23.49
C ALA A 50 13.65 -40.19 23.31
N VAL A 51 14.33 -39.06 23.50
CA VAL A 51 13.76 -37.73 23.31
C VAL A 51 13.60 -37.45 21.82
N THR A 52 12.36 -37.17 21.40
CA THR A 52 12.01 -36.83 20.02
C THR A 52 11.50 -35.40 19.96
N VAL A 53 11.39 -34.85 18.75
CA VAL A 53 10.95 -33.46 18.46
C VAL A 53 9.58 -33.12 19.06
N VAL A 54 8.78 -34.12 19.45
CA VAL A 54 7.42 -33.95 19.96
C VAL A 54 7.32 -34.22 21.48
N ASN A 55 8.31 -34.89 22.08
CA ASN A 55 8.24 -35.40 23.45
C ASN A 55 9.34 -34.84 24.40
N ASP A 56 9.97 -33.72 24.04
CA ASP A 56 10.95 -33.08 24.91
C ASP A 56 10.26 -32.26 26.02
N THR A 57 10.35 -32.75 27.26
CA THR A 57 9.83 -32.08 28.47
C THR A 57 10.88 -31.18 29.14
N GLY A 58 12.09 -31.15 28.61
CA GLY A 58 13.17 -30.29 29.05
C GLY A 58 13.88 -30.66 30.36
N GLN A 59 13.37 -31.67 31.08
CA GLN A 59 13.85 -32.16 32.38
C GLN A 59 15.24 -32.82 32.33
N ILE A 60 15.71 -33.24 31.15
CA ILE A 60 16.97 -33.98 31.00
C ILE A 60 18.13 -33.01 30.71
N PRO A 61 19.24 -33.07 31.48
CA PRO A 61 20.42 -32.23 31.26
C PRO A 61 21.09 -32.50 29.90
N TRP A 62 21.51 -31.44 29.21
CA TRP A 62 22.12 -31.48 27.86
C TRP A 62 23.26 -32.51 27.70
N ARG A 63 24.06 -32.72 28.75
CA ARG A 63 25.22 -33.63 28.74
C ARG A 63 24.84 -35.11 28.61
N ASN A 64 23.62 -35.49 29.01
CA ASN A 64 23.18 -36.87 29.04
C ASN A 64 22.34 -37.26 27.81
N LEU A 65 22.08 -36.35 26.87
CA LEU A 65 21.33 -36.64 25.65
C LEU A 65 22.23 -37.25 24.56
N SER A 66 21.70 -38.20 23.81
CA SER A 66 22.39 -38.73 22.62
C SER A 66 22.50 -37.65 21.53
N VAL A 67 23.41 -37.84 20.57
CA VAL A 67 23.60 -36.90 19.44
C VAL A 67 22.27 -36.64 18.70
N THR A 68 21.48 -37.68 18.48
CA THR A 68 20.17 -37.60 17.81
C THR A 68 19.13 -36.84 18.65
N GLU A 69 19.13 -37.02 19.97
CA GLU A 69 18.21 -36.32 20.87
C GLU A 69 18.54 -34.83 21.02
N LYS A 70 19.83 -34.46 20.97
CA LYS A 70 20.27 -33.06 20.92
C LYS A 70 19.78 -32.37 19.66
N VAL A 71 19.90 -33.05 18.52
CA VAL A 71 19.39 -32.54 17.24
C VAL A 71 17.87 -32.36 17.32
N ALA A 72 17.14 -33.32 17.88
CA ALA A 72 15.69 -33.20 18.04
C ALA A 72 15.26 -31.99 18.91
N ARG A 73 15.97 -31.75 20.02
CA ARG A 73 15.73 -30.59 20.90
C ARG A 73 16.05 -29.26 20.23
N THR A 74 17.17 -29.20 19.50
CA THR A 74 17.54 -28.02 18.70
C THR A 74 16.54 -27.78 17.58
N MET A 75 16.07 -28.83 16.91
CA MET A 75 15.08 -28.75 15.83
C MET A 75 13.72 -28.22 16.31
N GLN A 76 13.27 -28.61 17.50
CA GLN A 76 12.02 -28.09 18.05
C GLN A 76 12.10 -26.58 18.33
N GLN A 77 13.25 -26.10 18.80
CA GLN A 77 13.49 -24.68 19.03
C GLN A 77 13.70 -23.88 17.72
N SER A 78 14.35 -24.47 16.72
CA SER A 78 14.67 -23.80 15.46
C SER A 78 13.54 -23.83 14.43
N PHE A 79 12.63 -24.81 14.49
CA PHE A 79 11.52 -24.93 13.53
C PHE A 79 10.53 -23.76 13.63
N ASN A 80 10.11 -23.39 14.84
CA ASN A 80 9.23 -22.23 15.06
C ASN A 80 9.90 -20.92 14.60
N LEU A 81 11.19 -20.75 14.91
CA LEU A 81 11.97 -19.61 14.44
C LEU A 81 12.09 -19.59 12.91
N GLY A 82 12.25 -20.76 12.28
CA GLY A 82 12.31 -20.91 10.83
C GLY A 82 11.01 -20.49 10.15
N ILE A 83 9.86 -20.89 10.69
CA ILE A 83 8.54 -20.45 10.18
C ILE A 83 8.37 -18.94 10.34
N VAL A 84 8.74 -18.38 11.50
CA VAL A 84 8.67 -16.93 11.74
C VAL A 84 9.57 -16.19 10.75
N LEU A 85 10.81 -16.63 10.55
CA LEU A 85 11.74 -15.99 9.62
C LEU A 85 11.27 -16.10 8.17
N LEU A 86 10.72 -17.25 7.77
CA LEU A 86 10.10 -17.43 6.46
C LEU A 86 8.94 -16.45 6.25
N GLY A 87 8.08 -16.29 7.27
CA GLY A 87 7.00 -15.32 7.26
C GLY A 87 7.51 -13.88 7.10
N VAL A 88 8.53 -13.50 7.88
CA VAL A 88 9.15 -12.16 7.79
C VAL A 88 9.75 -11.90 6.42
N ILE A 89 10.46 -12.87 5.82
CA ILE A 89 11.03 -12.74 4.47
C ILE A 89 9.91 -12.60 3.43
N ALA A 90 8.87 -13.43 3.51
CA ALA A 90 7.74 -13.36 2.57
C ALA A 90 7.01 -12.01 2.68
N THR A 91 6.70 -11.56 3.90
CA THR A 91 6.07 -10.26 4.12
C THR A 91 6.97 -9.10 3.68
N GLY A 92 8.27 -9.16 3.96
CA GLY A 92 9.25 -8.17 3.52
C GLY A 92 9.37 -8.11 2.00
N GLY A 93 9.35 -9.26 1.31
CA GLY A 93 9.34 -9.33 -0.15
C GLY A 93 8.11 -8.66 -0.76
N VAL A 94 6.91 -8.98 -0.27
CA VAL A 94 5.66 -8.35 -0.75
C VAL A 94 5.67 -6.84 -0.47
N ALA A 95 6.09 -6.43 0.73
CA ALA A 95 6.19 -5.01 1.08
C ALA A 95 7.18 -4.25 0.19
N THR A 96 8.30 -4.89 -0.19
CA THR A 96 9.30 -4.30 -1.08
C THR A 96 8.74 -4.10 -2.49
N ILE A 97 8.04 -5.09 -3.05
CA ILE A 97 7.41 -4.98 -4.36
C ILE A 97 6.36 -3.86 -4.37
N LEU A 98 5.51 -3.80 -3.33
CA LEU A 98 4.52 -2.72 -3.20
C LEU A 98 5.18 -1.35 -3.08
N TYR A 99 6.30 -1.23 -2.38
CA TYR A 99 7.07 0.01 -2.28
C TYR A 99 7.61 0.46 -3.64
N LEU A 100 8.20 -0.46 -4.41
CA LEU A 100 8.79 -0.17 -5.70
C LEU A 100 7.77 0.14 -6.80
N GLU A 101 6.56 -0.43 -6.74
CA GLU A 101 5.53 -0.24 -7.77
C GLU A 101 4.55 0.88 -7.42
N VAL A 102 4.00 0.89 -6.20
CA VAL A 102 2.90 1.79 -5.82
C VAL A 102 3.41 3.14 -5.33
N PHE A 103 4.50 3.12 -4.55
CA PHE A 103 5.08 4.32 -3.97
C PHE A 103 6.20 4.92 -4.82
N SER A 104 6.53 4.29 -5.96
CA SER A 104 7.43 4.91 -6.92
C SER A 104 6.82 6.18 -7.50
N THR A 105 7.68 7.19 -7.65
CA THR A 105 7.39 8.45 -8.33
C THR A 105 6.97 8.25 -9.79
N ASP A 106 7.30 7.09 -10.35
CA ASP A 106 7.00 6.69 -11.72
C ASP A 106 5.64 6.03 -11.87
N SER A 107 4.93 5.76 -10.78
CA SER A 107 3.60 5.15 -10.85
C SER A 107 2.62 6.08 -11.58
N LYS A 108 1.72 5.49 -12.39
CA LYS A 108 0.71 6.21 -13.17
C LYS A 108 -0.13 7.16 -12.31
N THR A 109 -0.47 6.73 -11.10
CA THR A 109 -1.25 7.51 -10.14
C THR A 109 -0.42 8.65 -9.54
N ALA A 110 0.87 8.45 -9.25
CA ALA A 110 1.75 9.53 -8.80
C ALA A 110 1.91 10.61 -9.88
N VAL A 111 2.14 10.21 -11.13
CA VAL A 111 2.23 11.13 -12.27
C VAL A 111 0.93 11.92 -12.45
N PHE A 112 -0.23 11.24 -12.41
CA PHE A 112 -1.54 11.90 -12.46
C PHE A 112 -1.72 12.92 -11.34
N ASN A 113 -1.47 12.54 -10.09
CA ASN A 113 -1.63 13.43 -8.94
C ASN A 113 -0.71 14.65 -9.04
N ARG A 114 0.54 14.45 -9.47
CA ARG A 114 1.52 15.52 -9.67
C ARG A 114 1.09 16.47 -10.79
N ALA A 115 0.63 15.93 -11.92
CA ALA A 115 0.16 16.72 -13.06
C ALA A 115 -1.12 17.52 -12.69
N ALA A 116 -2.09 16.88 -12.05
CA ALA A 116 -3.30 17.54 -11.56
C ALA A 116 -2.98 18.65 -10.56
N ASP A 117 -2.03 18.42 -9.66
CA ASP A 117 -1.60 19.44 -8.70
C ASP A 117 -0.85 20.60 -9.36
N ARG A 118 -0.12 20.39 -10.46
CA ARG A 118 0.45 21.47 -11.26
C ARG A 118 -0.64 22.30 -11.93
N VAL A 119 -1.61 21.65 -12.58
CA VAL A 119 -2.75 22.32 -13.22
C VAL A 119 -3.54 23.15 -12.21
N ARG A 120 -3.76 22.63 -11.00
CA ARG A 120 -4.45 23.36 -9.93
C ARG A 120 -3.66 24.54 -9.37
N LYS A 121 -2.33 24.57 -9.52
CA LYS A 121 -1.46 25.66 -9.02
C LYS A 121 -1.28 26.78 -10.04
N ASP A 122 -1.45 26.47 -11.32
CA ASP A 122 -1.25 27.44 -12.39
C ASP A 122 -2.42 28.43 -12.46
N ALA A 123 -2.10 29.73 -12.44
CA ALA A 123 -3.11 30.80 -12.39
C ALA A 123 -3.96 30.82 -13.66
N THR A 124 -3.35 30.64 -14.83
CA THR A 124 -4.06 30.62 -16.11
C THR A 124 -5.01 29.42 -16.20
N CYS A 125 -4.62 28.25 -15.69
CA CYS A 125 -5.53 27.11 -15.61
C CYS A 125 -6.71 27.36 -14.66
N GLN A 126 -6.48 28.03 -13.53
CA GLN A 126 -7.55 28.40 -12.61
C GLN A 126 -8.53 29.36 -13.28
N GLU A 127 -8.05 30.38 -13.97
CA GLU A 127 -8.89 31.34 -14.69
C GLU A 127 -9.73 30.66 -15.78
N LEU A 128 -9.10 29.78 -16.56
CA LEU A 128 -9.79 29.04 -17.64
C LEU A 128 -10.86 28.08 -17.12
N LEU A 129 -10.64 27.42 -15.98
CA LEU A 129 -11.53 26.39 -15.44
C LEU A 129 -12.58 26.93 -14.46
N ALA A 130 -12.21 27.92 -13.66
CA ALA A 130 -13.02 28.44 -12.58
C ALA A 130 -13.58 29.85 -12.83
N GLY A 131 -13.03 30.59 -13.80
CA GLY A 131 -13.47 31.92 -14.18
C GLY A 131 -12.59 33.04 -13.61
N ALA A 132 -13.04 34.29 -13.75
CA ALA A 132 -12.31 35.44 -13.23
C ALA A 132 -12.53 35.56 -11.71
N GLY A 133 -11.47 35.39 -10.92
CA GLY A 133 -11.52 35.52 -9.47
C GLY A 133 -10.38 34.81 -8.74
N MET A 134 -10.36 34.93 -7.41
CA MET A 134 -9.46 34.17 -6.56
C MET A 134 -10.09 32.81 -6.27
N HIS A 135 -9.53 31.74 -6.85
CA HIS A 135 -10.07 30.40 -6.77
C HIS A 135 -9.23 29.50 -5.85
N THR A 136 -9.89 28.60 -5.13
CA THR A 136 -9.20 27.63 -4.27
C THR A 136 -8.99 26.32 -5.01
N LYS A 137 -7.85 25.63 -4.76
CA LYS A 137 -7.51 24.29 -5.28
C LYS A 137 -8.68 23.28 -5.26
N LYS A 138 -9.57 23.39 -4.27
CA LYS A 138 -10.70 22.47 -4.03
C LYS A 138 -11.81 22.55 -5.08
N GLU A 139 -11.89 23.65 -5.83
CA GLU A 139 -12.92 23.87 -6.85
C GLU A 139 -12.64 23.10 -8.17
N ILE A 140 -11.38 22.71 -8.39
CA ILE A 140 -10.96 22.03 -9.62
C ILE A 140 -10.81 20.52 -9.36
N ASN A 141 -11.79 19.77 -9.85
CA ASN A 141 -11.79 18.32 -9.81
C ASN A 141 -11.01 17.73 -10.99
N ALA A 142 -10.32 16.61 -10.77
CA ALA A 142 -9.54 15.92 -11.80
C ALA A 142 -9.85 14.43 -11.75
N TYR A 143 -10.07 13.81 -12.92
CA TYR A 143 -10.52 12.43 -12.99
C TYR A 143 -10.16 11.76 -14.33
N GLY A 144 -10.09 10.43 -14.32
CA GLY A 144 -9.79 9.62 -15.51
C GLY A 144 -10.95 9.49 -16.50
N GLU A 145 -10.85 8.55 -17.44
CA GLU A 145 -11.86 8.33 -18.47
C GLU A 145 -13.23 7.95 -17.87
N PRO A 146 -14.33 8.48 -18.45
CA PRO A 146 -15.67 8.07 -18.06
C PRO A 146 -15.92 6.63 -18.52
N SER A 147 -16.39 5.79 -17.60
CA SER A 147 -16.89 4.45 -17.93
C SER A 147 -18.34 4.52 -18.41
N TRP A 148 -18.66 3.77 -19.48
CA TRP A 148 -20.03 3.62 -19.98
C TRP A 148 -20.96 2.86 -19.01
N SER A 149 -20.39 2.05 -18.12
CA SER A 149 -21.16 1.30 -17.12
C SER A 149 -21.45 2.15 -15.89
N ARG A 150 -22.74 2.33 -15.56
CA ARG A 150 -23.21 3.03 -14.36
C ARG A 150 -22.74 2.39 -13.05
N TRP A 151 -22.35 1.11 -13.08
CA TRP A 151 -21.83 0.37 -11.93
C TRP A 151 -20.33 0.60 -11.73
N ALA A 152 -19.59 0.84 -12.81
CA ALA A 152 -18.18 1.15 -12.76
C ALA A 152 -17.97 2.66 -12.56
N ARG A 153 -18.12 3.10 -11.31
CA ARG A 153 -17.86 4.49 -10.90
C ARG A 153 -16.37 4.84 -10.82
N ASN A 154 -15.49 3.84 -10.88
CA ASN A 154 -14.06 4.06 -10.89
C ASN A 154 -13.61 4.55 -12.28
N ARG A 155 -13.16 5.79 -12.36
CA ARG A 155 -12.63 6.39 -13.60
C ARG A 155 -11.16 5.99 -13.76
N THR A 156 -10.86 5.15 -14.75
CA THR A 156 -9.49 4.70 -15.01
C THR A 156 -8.68 5.79 -15.68
N ILE A 157 -7.43 5.99 -15.26
CA ILE A 157 -6.53 6.96 -15.88
C ILE A 157 -5.95 6.34 -17.16
N ALA A 158 -6.35 6.88 -18.31
CA ALA A 158 -5.83 6.44 -19.60
C ALA A 158 -4.37 6.83 -19.74
N SER A 159 -3.52 5.81 -19.81
CA SER A 159 -2.07 5.95 -19.85
C SER A 159 -1.46 4.86 -20.71
N ARG A 160 -0.55 5.27 -21.59
CA ARG A 160 0.20 4.40 -22.48
C ARG A 160 1.68 4.64 -22.27
N VAL A 161 2.44 3.56 -22.08
CA VAL A 161 3.90 3.61 -22.00
C VAL A 161 4.46 2.92 -23.23
N GLU A 162 5.36 3.60 -23.92
CA GLU A 162 6.04 3.10 -25.12
C GLU A 162 7.54 3.25 -24.95
N THR A 163 8.32 2.25 -25.34
CA THR A 163 9.78 2.34 -25.33
C THR A 163 10.26 2.51 -26.76
N ASP A 164 10.97 3.60 -27.04
CA ASP A 164 11.56 3.85 -28.35
C ASP A 164 12.80 2.97 -28.58
N LYS A 165 13.24 2.86 -29.84
CA LYS A 165 14.45 2.12 -30.26
C LYS A 165 15.71 2.64 -29.57
N ALA A 166 15.73 3.91 -29.20
CA ALA A 166 16.81 4.53 -28.43
C ALA A 166 16.79 4.18 -26.92
N GLY A 167 15.81 3.39 -26.46
CA GLY A 167 15.63 3.04 -25.06
C GLY A 167 15.00 4.15 -24.21
N LEU A 168 14.38 5.14 -24.85
CA LEU A 168 13.61 6.19 -24.17
C LEU A 168 12.20 5.67 -23.84
N GLU A 169 11.79 5.78 -22.59
CA GLU A 169 10.41 5.47 -22.20
C GLU A 169 9.54 6.72 -22.33
N HIS A 170 8.50 6.62 -23.16
CA HIS A 170 7.49 7.65 -23.36
C HIS A 170 6.23 7.29 -22.60
N LEU A 171 5.81 8.16 -21.69
CA LEU A 171 4.54 8.06 -20.99
C LEU A 171 3.57 9.08 -21.58
N TYR A 172 2.54 8.60 -22.25
CA TYR A 172 1.39 9.38 -22.68
C TYR A 172 0.26 9.18 -21.69
N MET A 173 -0.32 10.26 -21.21
CA MET A 173 -1.49 10.19 -20.34
C MET A 173 -2.41 11.36 -20.62
N HIS A 174 -3.71 11.10 -20.53
CA HIS A 174 -4.69 12.17 -20.56
C HIS A 174 -5.73 11.94 -19.49
N PHE A 175 -6.28 13.03 -18.98
CA PHE A 175 -7.32 13.01 -17.97
C PHE A 175 -8.17 14.26 -18.08
N TYR A 176 -9.34 14.23 -17.46
CA TYR A 176 -10.29 15.33 -17.50
C TYR A 176 -10.21 16.16 -16.23
N VAL A 177 -10.40 17.46 -16.39
CA VAL A 177 -10.51 18.41 -15.29
C VAL A 177 -11.81 19.18 -15.41
N GLU A 178 -12.43 19.45 -14.28
CA GLU A 178 -13.71 20.13 -14.18
C GLU A 178 -13.60 21.21 -13.11
N GLY A 179 -13.80 22.45 -13.52
CA GLY A 179 -14.00 23.58 -12.62
C GLY A 179 -15.45 24.07 -12.66
N PRO A 180 -15.80 25.06 -11.84
CA PRO A 180 -17.16 25.59 -11.74
C PRO A 180 -17.65 26.28 -13.02
N ALA A 181 -16.73 26.81 -13.85
CA ALA A 181 -17.07 27.51 -15.09
C ALA A 181 -16.95 26.59 -16.31
N ASN A 182 -15.82 25.87 -16.43
CA ASN A 182 -15.49 25.08 -17.61
C ASN A 182 -14.92 23.70 -17.24
N LYS A 183 -15.01 22.80 -18.22
CA LYS A 183 -14.34 21.49 -18.21
C LYS A 183 -13.30 21.43 -19.31
N GLY A 184 -12.23 20.69 -19.08
CA GLY A 184 -11.15 20.52 -20.03
C GLY A 184 -10.51 19.14 -19.98
N THR A 185 -9.64 18.90 -20.93
CA THR A 185 -8.80 17.70 -21.01
C THR A 185 -7.36 18.12 -20.84
N VAL A 186 -6.65 17.45 -19.93
CA VAL A 186 -5.21 17.62 -19.77
C VAL A 186 -4.53 16.51 -20.54
N ASN A 187 -3.63 16.90 -21.43
CA ASN A 187 -2.78 15.99 -22.18
C ASN A 187 -1.35 16.14 -21.66
N LEU A 188 -0.73 15.02 -21.26
CA LEU A 188 0.65 15.01 -20.83
C LEU A 188 1.46 13.95 -21.58
N HIS A 189 2.69 14.34 -21.89
CA HIS A 189 3.70 13.50 -22.48
C HIS A 189 4.99 13.69 -21.68
N MET A 190 5.46 12.59 -21.11
CA MET A 190 6.70 12.57 -20.36
C MET A 190 7.67 11.58 -20.98
N ILE A 191 8.95 11.88 -20.84
CA ILE A 191 10.04 11.02 -21.31
C ILE A 191 10.93 10.65 -20.14
N LYS A 192 11.38 9.40 -20.11
CA LYS A 192 12.37 8.92 -19.16
C LYS A 192 13.58 8.39 -19.92
N PRO A 193 14.72 9.11 -19.84
CA PRO A 193 15.96 8.65 -20.46
C PRO A 193 16.49 7.36 -19.84
N PRO A 194 17.18 6.50 -20.62
CA PRO A 194 17.79 5.30 -20.08
C PRO A 194 18.81 5.66 -18.99
N GLY A 195 18.70 4.99 -17.85
CA GLY A 195 19.58 5.23 -16.69
C GLY A 195 19.16 6.38 -15.76
N LYS A 196 18.17 7.20 -16.14
CA LYS A 196 17.52 8.13 -15.20
C LYS A 196 16.38 7.45 -14.46
N ARG A 197 16.14 7.89 -13.23
CA ARG A 197 15.04 7.37 -12.41
C ARG A 197 13.72 8.10 -12.67
N ASP A 198 13.77 9.38 -13.02
CA ASP A 198 12.59 10.23 -13.06
C ASP A 198 12.10 10.51 -14.49
N PHE A 199 10.78 10.60 -14.65
CA PHE A 199 10.15 11.15 -15.84
C PHE A 199 10.26 12.68 -15.90
N GLU A 200 10.61 13.19 -17.09
CA GLU A 200 10.69 14.60 -17.42
C GLU A 200 9.50 14.99 -18.31
N TYR A 201 8.87 16.14 -18.04
CA TYR A 201 7.75 16.64 -18.86
C TYR A 201 8.27 17.14 -20.20
N GLN A 202 7.82 16.53 -21.29
CA GLN A 202 8.00 17.07 -22.63
C GLN A 202 6.84 18.01 -22.96
N VAL A 203 5.61 17.58 -22.68
CA VAL A 203 4.40 18.37 -22.84
C VAL A 203 3.49 18.19 -21.63
N LEU A 204 2.96 19.29 -21.11
CA LEU A 204 1.82 19.32 -20.21
C LEU A 204 0.91 20.45 -20.67
N ALA A 205 -0.25 20.11 -21.22
CA ALA A 205 -1.17 21.09 -21.80
C ALA A 205 -2.61 20.87 -21.33
N LEU A 206 -3.33 21.98 -21.14
CA LEU A 206 -4.74 22.02 -20.83
C LEU A 206 -5.53 22.47 -22.07
N ASP A 207 -6.49 21.64 -22.47
CA ASP A 207 -7.44 21.92 -23.53
C ASP A 207 -8.83 22.21 -22.95
N VAL A 208 -9.26 23.47 -23.06
CA VAL A 208 -10.63 23.88 -22.71
C VAL A 208 -11.38 24.20 -24.00
N PRO A 209 -12.58 23.64 -24.22
CA PRO A 209 -13.39 23.97 -25.38
C PRO A 209 -13.62 25.49 -25.48
N GLY A 210 -13.43 26.06 -26.67
CA GLY A 210 -13.61 27.49 -26.92
C GLY A 210 -12.44 28.39 -26.50
N HIS A 211 -11.37 27.82 -25.94
CA HIS A 211 -10.15 28.56 -25.58
C HIS A 211 -8.93 28.00 -26.33
N GLN A 212 -7.88 28.80 -26.44
CA GLN A 212 -6.61 28.32 -26.97
C GLN A 212 -5.99 27.31 -25.99
N ARG A 213 -5.40 26.23 -26.52
CA ARG A 213 -4.63 25.25 -25.73
C ARG A 213 -3.57 25.97 -24.90
N HIS A 214 -3.62 25.80 -23.60
CA HIS A 214 -2.64 26.38 -22.67
C HIS A 214 -1.55 25.36 -22.35
N TYR A 215 -0.29 25.74 -22.57
CA TYR A 215 0.86 24.87 -22.31
C TYR A 215 1.52 25.25 -20.98
N LEU A 216 1.48 24.36 -20.00
CA LEU A 216 2.16 24.51 -18.72
C LEU A 216 3.64 24.15 -18.86
N GLU A 217 3.93 23.10 -19.62
CA GLU A 217 5.29 22.70 -20.01
C GLU A 217 5.29 22.36 -21.49
N ASN A 218 6.27 22.89 -22.21
CA ASN A 218 6.52 22.59 -23.61
C ASN A 218 8.04 22.63 -23.84
N ALA A 219 8.68 21.47 -23.78
CA ALA A 219 10.13 21.34 -23.93
C ALA A 219 10.57 21.67 -25.37
N ASP A 220 9.78 21.29 -26.37
CA ASP A 220 10.12 21.50 -27.78
C ASP A 220 10.12 23.00 -28.14
N ALA A 221 9.12 23.76 -27.67
CA ALA A 221 9.10 25.22 -27.88
C ALA A 221 10.28 25.93 -27.19
N LYS A 222 10.77 25.42 -26.05
CA LYS A 222 11.96 25.97 -25.37
C LYS A 222 13.24 25.70 -26.17
N LEU A 223 13.30 24.59 -26.89
CA LEU A 223 14.43 24.28 -27.76
C LEU A 223 14.46 25.24 -28.95
N ASP A 224 13.35 25.43 -29.65
CA ASP A 224 13.31 26.31 -30.83
C ASP A 224 13.73 27.76 -30.53
N GLN A 225 13.27 28.31 -29.41
CA GLN A 225 13.67 29.64 -28.94
C GLN A 225 15.20 29.75 -28.70
N ARG A 226 15.83 28.67 -28.20
CA ARG A 226 17.28 28.63 -27.99
C ARG A 226 18.06 28.64 -29.29
N TRP A 227 17.53 28.00 -30.33
CA TRP A 227 18.18 27.89 -31.64
C TRP A 227 17.93 29.13 -32.52
N GLN A 228 16.77 29.78 -32.40
CA GLN A 228 16.43 31.02 -33.12
C GLN A 228 17.44 32.16 -32.87
N GLY A 229 18.10 32.20 -31.72
CA GLY A 229 19.19 33.17 -31.43
C GLY A 229 20.60 32.75 -31.88
N LYS A 230 20.79 31.54 -32.43
CA LYS A 230 22.09 30.94 -32.75
C LYS A 230 22.04 30.07 -34.01
N MET A 231 21.62 30.63 -35.13
CA MET A 231 21.84 29.98 -36.42
C MET A 231 23.01 30.67 -37.12
N PHE A 232 24.15 29.97 -37.22
CA PHE A 232 25.34 30.36 -38.00
C PHE A 232 26.24 31.48 -37.44
N GLY A 233 26.36 31.62 -36.11
CA GLY A 233 27.28 32.60 -35.51
C GLY A 233 26.82 34.06 -35.65
N VAL A 234 25.66 34.30 -36.27
CA VAL A 234 25.04 35.62 -36.37
C VAL A 234 23.83 35.66 -35.45
N ARG A 235 23.78 36.67 -34.58
CA ARG A 235 22.64 36.97 -33.71
C ARG A 235 21.71 37.92 -34.47
N TRP A 236 20.56 37.44 -34.91
CA TRP A 236 19.50 38.31 -35.41
C TRP A 236 18.71 38.79 -34.20
N ASN A 237 18.80 40.08 -33.92
CA ASN A 237 18.12 40.77 -32.82
C ASN A 237 17.06 41.71 -33.40
#